data_AF-A0A2V5M3W1-F1
#
_entry.id   AF-A0A2V5M3W1-F1
#
_cell.length_a   1.000
_cell.length_b   1.000
_cell.length_c   1.000
_cell.angle_alpha   90.00
_cell.angle_beta   90.00
_cell.angle_gamma   90.00
#
_symmetry.space_group_name_H-M   'P 1'
#
loop_
_entity.id
_entity.type
_entity.pdbx_description
1 polymer ?
#
loop_
_entity_poly.entity_id
_entity_poly.type
_entity_poly.pdbx_seq_one_letter_code
_entity_poly.pdbx_strand_id
1 'polypeptide(L)'
;MLTRLLEREAKKAPSDCKMKAKLTILLIALTSSAHANLIDLTPGAFNINEPWPQPVIQFFSHQFGNGNGFQFLAGANIKDGQVVWSPFTIFGSDNFGIILQDPANAQVSWNLTNTGGYFLQYVLLEGANGIDNLFGLRGPGFQFEGGGLVTIDGLTAIQAIIFAGPNVVPETLNTGLLLFFAVSGLLLTYKLRRRKIA
;
A
#
# COMPACT_ATOMS: atom_id res chain seq x y z
N MET A 1 4.03 8.99 -31.94
CA MET A 1 5.16 9.31 -32.86
C MET A 1 6.39 8.46 -32.54
N LEU A 2 6.74 8.26 -31.26
CA LEU A 2 7.82 7.39 -30.79
C LEU A 2 7.65 5.90 -31.19
N THR A 3 6.42 5.39 -31.15
CA THR A 3 6.07 4.00 -31.54
C THR A 3 6.38 3.65 -32.99
N ARG A 4 6.15 4.59 -33.92
CA ARG A 4 6.45 4.38 -35.35
C ARG A 4 7.95 4.43 -35.68
N LEU A 5 8.74 5.13 -34.85
CA LEU A 5 10.20 5.15 -34.96
C LEU A 5 10.81 3.84 -34.44
N LEU A 6 10.28 3.30 -33.35
CA LEU A 6 10.72 2.02 -32.78
C LEU A 6 10.40 0.82 -33.69
N GLU A 7 9.27 0.83 -34.39
CA GLU A 7 8.92 -0.21 -35.37
C GLU A 7 9.85 -0.22 -36.60
N ARG A 8 10.34 0.95 -37.03
CA ARG A 8 11.27 1.05 -38.18
C ARG A 8 12.65 0.50 -37.85
N GLU A 9 13.17 0.82 -36.66
CA GLU A 9 14.46 0.32 -36.19
C GLU A 9 14.44 -1.20 -35.94
N ALA A 10 13.35 -1.72 -35.38
CA ALA A 10 13.18 -3.16 -35.15
C ALA A 10 13.16 -3.98 -36.44
N LYS A 11 12.80 -3.40 -37.59
CA LYS A 11 12.74 -4.13 -38.88
C LYS A 11 14.13 -4.41 -39.48
N LYS A 12 15.16 -3.63 -39.14
CA LYS A 12 16.52 -3.71 -39.70
C LYS A 12 17.51 -4.57 -38.90
N ALA A 13 17.17 -4.99 -37.69
CA ALA A 13 18.09 -5.76 -36.85
C ALA A 13 18.13 -7.27 -37.22
N PRO A 14 19.30 -7.94 -37.08
CA PRO A 14 19.42 -9.39 -37.28
C PRO A 14 18.45 -10.16 -36.36
N SER A 15 18.02 -11.35 -36.79
CA SER A 15 16.87 -12.10 -36.24
C SER A 15 16.88 -12.24 -34.70
N ASP A 16 18.06 -12.42 -34.10
CA ASP A 16 18.25 -12.49 -32.65
C ASP A 16 17.88 -11.21 -31.90
N CYS A 17 18.12 -10.04 -32.50
CA CYS A 17 17.83 -8.75 -31.89
C CYS A 17 16.31 -8.46 -31.90
N LYS A 18 15.59 -8.97 -32.92
CA LYS A 18 14.12 -8.89 -33.00
C LYS A 18 13.44 -9.76 -31.94
N MET A 19 13.97 -10.94 -31.68
CA MET A 19 13.46 -11.84 -30.63
C MET A 19 13.69 -11.25 -29.23
N LYS A 20 14.88 -10.69 -28.98
CA LYS A 20 15.19 -9.97 -27.72
C LYS A 20 14.28 -8.76 -27.50
N ALA A 21 14.07 -7.92 -28.52
CA ALA A 21 13.18 -6.77 -28.42
C ALA A 21 11.72 -7.16 -28.13
N LYS A 22 11.20 -8.22 -28.78
CA LYS A 22 9.87 -8.76 -28.48
C LYS A 22 9.77 -9.34 -27.09
N LEU A 23 10.79 -10.06 -26.63
CA LEU A 23 10.85 -10.60 -25.28
C LEU A 23 10.90 -9.47 -24.24
N THR A 24 11.65 -8.41 -24.48
CA THR A 24 11.70 -7.23 -23.60
C THR A 24 10.38 -6.48 -23.58
N ILE A 25 9.70 -6.30 -24.72
CA ILE A 25 8.35 -5.69 -24.75
C ILE A 25 7.33 -6.58 -24.02
N LEU A 26 7.42 -7.90 -24.18
CA LEU A 26 6.58 -8.85 -23.46
C LEU A 26 6.88 -8.82 -21.95
N LEU A 27 8.15 -8.72 -21.54
CA LEU A 27 8.55 -8.58 -20.13
C LEU A 27 8.04 -7.27 -19.54
N ILE A 28 8.16 -6.15 -20.28
CA ILE A 28 7.64 -4.83 -19.87
C ILE A 28 6.11 -4.88 -19.76
N ALA A 29 5.43 -5.49 -20.73
CA ALA A 29 3.98 -5.66 -20.71
C ALA A 29 3.52 -6.57 -19.56
N LEU A 30 4.25 -7.65 -19.26
CA LEU A 30 3.98 -8.54 -18.12
C LEU A 30 4.28 -7.89 -16.76
N THR A 31 5.23 -6.95 -16.68
CA THR A 31 5.46 -6.15 -15.46
C THR A 31 4.44 -5.03 -15.27
N SER A 32 3.67 -4.68 -16.31
CA SER A 32 2.70 -3.57 -16.27
C SER A 32 1.35 -3.95 -15.64
N SER A 33 1.14 -5.20 -15.25
CA SER A 33 -0.15 -5.68 -14.68
C SER A 33 -0.03 -6.33 -13.31
N ALA A 34 1.07 -6.11 -12.58
CA ALA A 34 1.19 -6.53 -11.17
C ALA A 34 0.72 -5.40 -10.23
N HIS A 35 -0.58 -5.06 -10.27
CA HIS A 35 -1.21 -4.14 -9.32
C HIS A 35 -1.70 -4.86 -8.05
N ALA A 36 -0.92 -5.81 -7.53
CA ALA A 36 -1.23 -6.45 -6.25
C ALA A 36 -0.60 -5.63 -5.13
N ASN A 37 -1.19 -4.48 -4.82
CA ASN A 37 -0.76 -3.65 -3.69
C ASN A 37 -1.11 -4.29 -2.34
N LEU A 38 -2.03 -5.26 -2.35
CA LEU A 38 -2.52 -5.99 -1.20
C LEU A 38 -2.02 -7.44 -1.23
N ILE A 39 -1.59 -7.91 -0.07
CA ILE A 39 -1.22 -9.29 0.20
C ILE A 39 -2.22 -9.83 1.21
N ASP A 40 -2.86 -10.94 0.87
CA ASP A 40 -3.68 -11.68 1.83
C ASP A 40 -2.78 -12.26 2.93
N LEU A 41 -3.01 -11.82 4.16
CA LEU A 41 -2.26 -12.27 5.34
C LEU A 41 -2.96 -13.42 6.07
N THR A 42 -4.24 -13.69 5.75
CA THR A 42 -5.04 -14.77 6.31
C THR A 42 -5.76 -15.53 5.20
N PRO A 43 -5.01 -16.14 4.26
CA PRO A 43 -5.60 -16.82 3.13
C PRO A 43 -6.56 -17.92 3.59
N GLY A 44 -7.79 -17.89 3.07
CA GLY A 44 -8.88 -18.76 3.51
C GLY A 44 -9.70 -18.20 4.68
N ALA A 45 -9.49 -16.93 5.05
CA ALA A 45 -10.13 -16.25 6.17
C ALA A 45 -9.73 -16.82 7.54
N PHE A 46 -10.18 -16.16 8.61
CA PHE A 46 -10.01 -16.62 9.98
C PHE A 46 -11.30 -16.45 10.77
N ASN A 47 -11.54 -17.35 11.72
CA ASN A 47 -12.68 -17.27 12.63
C ASN A 47 -12.29 -16.46 13.88
N ILE A 48 -13.03 -15.39 14.18
CA ILE A 48 -12.76 -14.53 15.34
C ILE A 48 -12.93 -15.26 16.68
N ASN A 49 -13.70 -16.35 16.70
CA ASN A 49 -13.97 -17.16 17.89
C ASN A 49 -12.95 -18.29 18.11
N GLU A 50 -11.98 -18.44 17.21
CA GLU A 50 -10.89 -19.40 17.28
C GLU A 50 -9.56 -18.69 17.56
N PRO A 51 -8.48 -19.42 17.93
CA PRO A 51 -7.17 -18.81 18.09
C PRO A 51 -6.74 -18.04 16.84
N TRP A 52 -6.48 -16.74 17.00
CA TRP A 52 -6.16 -15.87 15.88
C TRP A 52 -4.81 -16.20 15.23
N PRO A 53 -4.72 -16.10 13.89
CA PRO A 53 -3.44 -16.16 13.19
C PRO A 53 -2.47 -15.07 13.68
N GLN A 54 -1.16 -15.35 13.60
CA GLN A 54 -0.13 -14.39 14.02
C GLN A 54 -0.24 -13.01 13.36
N PRO A 55 -0.55 -12.87 12.06
CA PRO A 55 -0.73 -11.55 11.45
C PRO A 55 -1.86 -10.73 12.08
N VAL A 56 -2.96 -11.39 12.48
CA VAL A 56 -4.11 -10.74 13.15
C VAL A 56 -3.73 -10.31 14.56
N ILE A 57 -3.02 -11.18 15.30
CA ILE A 57 -2.48 -10.83 16.62
C ILE A 57 -1.55 -9.63 16.49
N GLN A 58 -0.67 -9.58 15.48
CA GLN A 58 0.25 -8.46 15.28
C GLN A 58 -0.49 -7.17 14.92
N PHE A 59 -1.52 -7.26 14.07
CA PHE A 59 -2.38 -6.14 13.72
C PHE A 59 -3.03 -5.51 14.96
N PHE A 60 -3.64 -6.31 15.84
CA PHE A 60 -4.30 -5.78 17.04
C PHE A 60 -3.32 -5.43 18.18
N SER A 61 -2.30 -6.24 18.42
CA SER A 61 -1.40 -6.08 19.58
C SER A 61 -0.31 -5.03 19.39
N HIS A 62 0.32 -4.95 18.21
CA HIS A 62 1.43 -4.02 17.98
C HIS A 62 1.00 -2.63 17.54
N GLN A 63 -0.21 -2.49 16.98
CA GLN A 63 -0.63 -1.26 16.32
C GLN A 63 -1.63 -0.45 17.14
N PHE A 64 -2.69 -1.08 17.68
CA PHE A 64 -3.70 -0.37 18.50
C PHE A 64 -3.32 -0.28 20.00
N GLY A 65 -2.59 -1.26 20.53
CA GLY A 65 -2.24 -1.31 21.96
C GLY A 65 -1.10 -0.39 22.39
N ASN A 66 -0.22 0.04 21.47
CA ASN A 66 1.07 0.67 21.80
C ASN A 66 1.12 2.19 21.60
N GLY A 67 0.02 2.85 21.22
CA GLY A 67 0.01 4.31 21.05
C GLY A 67 0.81 4.84 19.84
N ASN A 68 1.10 3.98 18.85
CA ASN A 68 1.95 4.29 17.69
C ASN A 68 1.27 5.14 16.60
N GLY A 69 0.17 5.85 16.92
CA GLY A 69 -0.57 6.65 15.93
C GLY A 69 -1.29 5.84 14.85
N PHE A 70 -1.46 4.54 15.05
CA PHE A 70 -2.22 3.65 14.17
C PHE A 70 -3.72 3.77 14.45
N GLN A 71 -4.51 3.85 13.38
CA GLN A 71 -5.91 4.23 13.47
C GLN A 71 -6.72 3.70 12.29
N PHE A 72 -8.03 3.58 12.49
CA PHE A 72 -8.98 3.33 11.41
C PHE A 72 -9.13 4.59 10.57
N LEU A 73 -8.60 4.54 9.35
CA LEU A 73 -8.59 5.65 8.41
C LEU A 73 -9.97 5.84 7.80
N ALA A 74 -10.59 4.74 7.37
CA ALA A 74 -11.93 4.70 6.82
C ALA A 74 -12.58 3.35 7.12
N GLY A 75 -13.90 3.31 7.15
CA GLY A 75 -14.65 2.07 7.32
C GLY A 75 -16.01 2.20 6.68
N ALA A 76 -16.51 1.11 6.10
CA ALA A 76 -17.85 1.07 5.54
C ALA A 76 -18.52 -0.25 5.86
N ASN A 77 -19.81 -0.17 6.18
CA ASN A 77 -20.67 -1.34 6.27
C ASN A 77 -21.28 -1.64 4.90
N ILE A 78 -21.50 -2.90 4.61
CA ILE A 78 -22.23 -3.35 3.43
C ILE A 78 -23.66 -3.67 3.87
N LYS A 79 -24.59 -2.78 3.52
CA LYS A 79 -26.00 -2.93 3.86
C LYS A 79 -26.82 -3.06 2.59
N ASP A 80 -27.52 -4.17 2.43
CA ASP A 80 -28.38 -4.44 1.27
C ASP A 80 -27.65 -4.25 -0.08
N GLY A 81 -26.39 -4.67 -0.15
CA GLY A 81 -25.53 -4.52 -1.33
C GLY A 81 -25.03 -3.10 -1.59
N GLN A 82 -25.19 -2.18 -0.63
CA GLN A 82 -24.69 -0.82 -0.71
C GLN A 82 -23.57 -0.56 0.28
N VAL A 83 -22.60 0.25 -0.14
CA VAL A 83 -21.50 0.72 0.71
C VAL A 83 -22.00 1.91 1.53
N VAL A 84 -22.04 1.74 2.85
CA VAL A 84 -22.43 2.78 3.81
C VAL A 84 -21.21 3.16 4.64
N TRP A 85 -20.57 4.28 4.28
CA TRP A 85 -19.40 4.80 4.99
C TRP A 85 -19.73 5.18 6.43
N SER A 86 -18.82 4.85 7.34
CA SER A 86 -18.89 5.22 8.74
C SER A 86 -18.63 6.72 8.91
N PRO A 87 -19.46 7.44 9.69
CA PRO A 87 -19.20 8.85 10.00
C PRO A 87 -18.15 9.04 11.10
N PHE A 88 -17.66 7.94 11.71
CA PHE A 88 -16.74 7.97 12.85
C PHE A 88 -15.28 7.72 12.46
N THR A 89 -14.98 7.61 11.17
CA THR A 89 -13.61 7.45 10.66
C THR A 89 -13.03 8.79 10.19
N ILE A 90 -11.71 8.85 10.06
CA ILE A 90 -10.97 10.08 9.74
C ILE A 90 -11.27 10.55 8.32
N PHE A 91 -11.39 9.59 7.41
CA PHE A 91 -11.70 9.76 6.00
C PHE A 91 -12.93 8.93 5.63
N GLY A 92 -13.36 9.09 4.38
CA GLY A 92 -14.48 8.36 3.80
C GLY A 92 -14.31 8.25 2.28
N SER A 93 -15.43 8.38 1.56
CA SER A 93 -15.50 8.22 0.10
C SER A 93 -14.59 9.16 -0.71
N ASP A 94 -14.17 10.28 -0.13
CA ASP A 94 -13.29 11.25 -0.80
C ASP A 94 -11.87 10.72 -0.99
N ASN A 95 -11.44 9.80 -0.12
CA ASN A 95 -10.10 9.22 -0.15
C ASN A 95 -10.11 7.71 -0.40
N PHE A 96 -11.25 7.05 -0.21
CA PHE A 96 -11.37 5.60 -0.33
C PHE A 96 -12.52 5.21 -1.25
N GLY A 97 -12.30 4.16 -2.04
CA GLY A 97 -13.29 3.59 -2.93
C GLY A 97 -13.56 2.13 -2.60
N ILE A 98 -14.82 1.73 -2.67
CA ILE A 98 -15.27 0.34 -2.58
C ILE A 98 -16.26 0.11 -3.72
N ILE A 99 -15.99 -0.89 -4.55
CA ILE A 99 -16.89 -1.38 -5.59
C ILE A 99 -17.13 -2.86 -5.30
N LEU A 100 -18.35 -3.20 -4.89
CA LEU A 100 -18.75 -4.60 -4.70
C LEU A 100 -18.87 -5.26 -6.07
N GLN A 101 -18.18 -6.39 -6.24
CA GLN A 101 -18.28 -7.20 -7.46
C GLN A 101 -19.33 -8.29 -7.29
N ASP A 102 -19.33 -8.90 -6.11
CA ASP A 102 -20.34 -9.83 -5.62
C ASP A 102 -20.36 -9.75 -4.06
N PRO A 103 -21.22 -10.50 -3.36
CA PRO A 103 -21.28 -10.42 -1.91
C PRO A 103 -19.97 -10.76 -1.18
N ALA A 104 -19.09 -11.58 -1.75
CA ALA A 104 -17.85 -12.04 -1.13
C ALA A 104 -16.60 -11.31 -1.66
N ASN A 105 -16.71 -10.56 -2.75
CA ASN A 105 -15.59 -9.92 -3.46
C ASN A 105 -15.83 -8.41 -3.65
N ALA A 106 -14.82 -7.62 -3.32
CA ALA A 106 -14.83 -6.17 -3.51
C ALA A 106 -13.53 -5.68 -4.15
N GLN A 107 -13.63 -4.69 -5.02
CA GLN A 107 -12.49 -3.88 -5.43
C GLN A 107 -12.39 -2.67 -4.50
N VAL A 108 -11.21 -2.48 -3.91
CA VAL A 108 -10.93 -1.35 -3.03
C VAL A 108 -9.87 -0.43 -3.64
N SER A 109 -9.94 0.85 -3.31
CA SER A 109 -8.94 1.84 -3.70
C SER A 109 -8.75 2.90 -2.63
N TRP A 110 -7.60 3.56 -2.63
CA TRP A 110 -7.28 4.65 -1.73
C TRP A 110 -6.41 5.72 -2.41
N ASN A 111 -6.58 6.96 -2.01
CA ASN A 111 -5.71 8.08 -2.31
C ASN A 111 -5.52 8.98 -1.09
N LEU A 112 -4.32 8.88 -0.50
CA LEU A 112 -3.87 9.55 0.71
C LEU A 112 -2.73 10.54 0.42
N THR A 113 -2.45 10.86 -0.85
CA THR A 113 -1.33 11.74 -1.23
C THR A 113 -1.40 13.11 -0.57
N ASN A 114 -2.61 13.61 -0.27
CA ASN A 114 -2.83 14.95 0.29
C ASN A 114 -3.37 14.94 1.73
N THR A 115 -3.21 13.84 2.46
CA THR A 115 -3.82 13.70 3.80
C THR A 115 -2.89 14.06 4.95
N GLY A 116 -1.66 14.52 4.67
CA GLY A 116 -0.78 15.10 5.70
C GLY A 116 -0.03 14.07 6.54
N GLY A 117 0.40 12.95 5.93
CA GLY A 117 1.25 11.95 6.60
C GLY A 117 0.58 10.61 6.91
N TYR A 118 -0.72 10.47 6.59
CA TYR A 118 -1.39 9.18 6.63
C TYR A 118 -0.96 8.32 5.46
N PHE A 119 -0.83 7.03 5.72
CA PHE A 119 -0.68 6.03 4.68
C PHE A 119 -1.38 4.73 5.09
N LEU A 120 -1.88 3.99 4.11
CA LEU A 120 -2.57 2.75 4.34
C LEU A 120 -1.57 1.64 4.63
N GLN A 121 -1.90 0.74 5.57
CA GLN A 121 -1.06 -0.43 5.86
C GLN A 121 -1.85 -1.74 5.84
N TYR A 122 -3.12 -1.71 6.23
CA TYR A 122 -3.98 -2.89 6.28
C TYR A 122 -5.39 -2.59 5.76
N VAL A 123 -6.02 -3.64 5.22
CA VAL A 123 -7.46 -3.69 4.94
C VAL A 123 -8.02 -4.91 5.66
N LEU A 124 -8.95 -4.70 6.58
CA LEU A 124 -9.69 -5.75 7.28
C LEU A 124 -11.06 -5.88 6.65
N LEU A 125 -11.46 -7.11 6.34
CA LEU A 125 -12.81 -7.46 5.93
C LEU A 125 -13.48 -8.19 7.09
N GLU A 126 -14.66 -7.72 7.48
CA GLU A 126 -15.52 -8.42 8.43
C GLU A 126 -16.61 -9.16 7.65
N GLY A 127 -16.74 -10.45 7.91
CA GLY A 127 -17.71 -11.29 7.22
C GLY A 127 -18.80 -11.84 8.14
N ALA A 128 -19.79 -12.47 7.51
CA ALA A 128 -20.87 -13.11 8.26
C ALA A 128 -20.34 -14.19 9.22
N ASN A 129 -20.98 -14.31 10.38
CA ASN A 129 -20.66 -15.30 11.41
C ASN A 129 -19.24 -15.20 12.01
N GLY A 130 -18.60 -14.03 11.90
CA GLY A 130 -17.27 -13.79 12.47
C GLY A 130 -16.14 -14.46 11.68
N ILE A 131 -16.35 -14.64 10.38
CA ILE A 131 -15.32 -15.08 9.44
C ILE A 131 -14.76 -13.86 8.74
N ASP A 132 -13.51 -13.52 9.03
CA ASP A 132 -12.90 -12.27 8.64
C ASP A 132 -11.64 -12.52 7.78
N ASN A 133 -11.19 -11.50 7.05
CA ASN A 133 -9.93 -11.59 6.31
C ASN A 133 -9.09 -10.32 6.45
N LEU A 134 -7.77 -10.46 6.59
CA LEU A 134 -6.83 -9.37 6.76
C LEU A 134 -5.85 -9.31 5.59
N PHE A 135 -5.80 -8.15 4.94
CA PHE A 135 -4.84 -7.83 3.90
C PHE A 135 -3.81 -6.82 4.40
N GLY A 136 -2.56 -6.98 4.02
CA GLY A 136 -1.46 -6.04 4.26
C GLY A 136 -0.93 -5.44 2.97
N LEU A 137 -0.42 -4.21 3.03
CA LEU A 137 0.21 -3.57 1.88
C LEU A 137 1.71 -3.91 1.78
N ARG A 138 2.22 -4.12 0.55
CA ARG A 138 3.66 -4.33 0.31
C ARG A 138 4.19 -3.41 -0.78
N GLY A 139 5.27 -2.70 -0.44
CA GLY A 139 6.08 -1.92 -1.38
C GLY A 139 6.04 -0.41 -1.10
N PRO A 140 7.17 0.29 -1.30
CA PRO A 140 7.22 1.74 -1.14
C PRO A 140 6.36 2.43 -2.21
N GLY A 141 5.51 3.38 -1.78
CA GLY A 141 4.65 4.19 -2.66
C GLY A 141 3.18 3.76 -2.71
N PHE A 142 2.89 2.45 -2.65
CA PHE A 142 1.51 1.95 -2.69
C PHE A 142 0.69 2.28 -1.44
N GLN A 143 1.35 2.72 -0.37
CA GLN A 143 0.71 3.10 0.88
C GLN A 143 -0.03 4.45 0.75
N PHE A 144 0.32 5.28 -0.24
CA PHE A 144 -0.34 6.58 -0.47
C PHE A 144 -1.43 6.51 -1.53
N GLU A 145 -1.21 5.76 -2.61
CA GLU A 145 -2.21 5.60 -3.66
C GLU A 145 -2.20 4.17 -4.18
N GLY A 146 -3.38 3.59 -4.35
CA GLY A 146 -3.47 2.23 -4.81
C GLY A 146 -4.87 1.64 -4.81
N GLY A 147 -4.93 0.36 -5.13
CA GLY A 147 -6.13 -0.44 -5.05
C GLY A 147 -5.81 -1.93 -5.19
N GLY A 148 -6.83 -2.75 -5.00
CA GLY A 148 -6.72 -4.20 -5.13
C GLY A 148 -8.07 -4.88 -5.02
N LEU A 149 -8.09 -6.15 -5.39
CA LEU A 149 -9.23 -7.04 -5.12
C LEU A 149 -9.07 -7.62 -3.72
N VAL A 150 -10.15 -7.63 -2.96
CA VAL A 150 -10.23 -8.23 -1.63
C VAL A 150 -11.42 -9.18 -1.57
N THR A 151 -11.26 -10.27 -0.81
CA THR A 151 -12.24 -11.34 -0.71
C THR A 151 -12.16 -11.99 0.66
N ILE A 152 -13.27 -12.53 1.17
CA ILE A 152 -13.28 -13.43 2.32
C ILE A 152 -13.52 -14.81 1.77
N ASP A 153 -12.48 -15.67 1.78
CA ASP A 153 -12.48 -17.07 1.35
C ASP A 153 -13.09 -17.42 -0.03
N GLY A 154 -13.58 -16.43 -0.78
CA GLY A 154 -14.33 -16.58 -2.03
C GLY A 154 -15.82 -16.92 -1.86
N LEU A 155 -16.33 -17.09 -0.62
CA LEU A 155 -17.68 -17.56 -0.34
C LEU A 155 -18.40 -16.69 0.69
N THR A 156 -17.70 -16.25 1.72
CA THR A 156 -18.28 -15.52 2.85
C THR A 156 -18.60 -14.08 2.44
N ALA A 157 -19.86 -13.68 2.68
CA ALA A 157 -20.29 -12.33 2.36
C ALA A 157 -19.60 -11.29 3.25
N ILE A 158 -19.07 -10.25 2.62
CA ILE A 158 -18.46 -9.08 3.26
C ILE A 158 -19.57 -8.25 3.91
N GLN A 159 -19.47 -8.03 5.22
CA GLN A 159 -20.36 -7.20 6.01
C GLN A 159 -19.76 -5.82 6.30
N ALA A 160 -18.44 -5.73 6.44
CA ALA A 160 -17.75 -4.45 6.55
C ALA A 160 -16.34 -4.51 5.94
N ILE A 161 -15.85 -3.35 5.52
CA ILE A 161 -14.48 -3.14 5.04
C ILE A 161 -13.87 -1.99 5.82
N ILE A 162 -12.71 -2.23 6.43
CA ILE A 162 -12.01 -1.28 7.30
C ILE A 162 -10.60 -1.06 6.76
N PHE A 163 -10.24 0.20 6.59
CA PHE A 163 -8.92 0.65 6.15
C PHE A 163 -8.15 1.17 7.36
N ALA A 164 -6.96 0.65 7.60
CA ALA A 164 -6.18 0.99 8.78
C ALA A 164 -4.73 1.30 8.45
N GLY A 165 -4.17 2.27 9.15
CA GLY A 165 -2.82 2.73 8.94
C GLY A 165 -2.40 3.79 9.96
N PRO A 166 -1.10 4.10 10.03
CA PRO A 166 -0.59 5.13 10.90
C PRO A 166 -0.74 6.54 10.30
N ASN A 167 -0.66 7.54 11.17
CA ASN A 167 -0.25 8.88 10.80
C ASN A 167 1.21 9.06 11.22
N VAL A 168 2.11 9.03 10.27
CA VAL A 168 3.50 9.36 10.53
C VAL A 168 3.67 10.79 10.04
N VAL A 169 3.35 11.74 10.91
CA VAL A 169 3.74 13.14 10.68
C VAL A 169 5.25 13.09 10.44
N PRO A 170 5.75 13.47 9.26
CA PRO A 170 7.20 13.61 9.08
C PRO A 170 7.67 14.52 10.20
N GLU A 171 8.64 14.08 11.01
CA GLU A 171 9.13 14.93 12.08
C GLU A 171 9.42 16.32 11.50
N THR A 172 8.74 17.34 12.02
CA THR A 172 9.09 18.75 11.75
C THR A 172 10.46 19.11 12.34
N LEU A 173 11.29 18.13 12.70
CA LEU A 173 12.71 18.27 12.99
C LEU A 173 13.48 18.18 11.69
N ASN A 174 13.40 19.28 10.94
CA ASN A 174 14.35 19.81 9.97
C ASN A 174 15.55 18.89 9.65
N THR A 175 15.27 17.73 9.06
CA THR A 175 16.29 16.70 8.77
C THR A 175 17.34 17.28 7.82
N GLY A 176 16.93 18.23 6.98
CA GLY A 176 17.81 19.07 6.17
C GLY A 176 18.79 19.92 6.99
N LEU A 177 18.35 20.57 8.08
CA LEU A 177 19.27 21.29 8.97
C LEU A 177 20.23 20.33 9.69
N LEU A 178 19.76 19.18 10.17
CA LEU A 178 20.62 18.19 10.81
C LEU A 178 21.67 17.63 9.84
N LEU A 179 21.28 17.34 8.59
CA LEU A 179 22.22 16.95 7.53
C LEU A 179 23.19 18.10 7.21
N PHE A 180 22.70 19.34 7.14
CA PHE A 180 23.52 20.52 6.88
C PHE A 180 24.55 20.73 8.00
N PHE A 181 24.16 20.57 9.26
CA PHE A 181 25.07 20.64 10.40
C PHE A 181 26.08 19.49 10.41
N ALA A 182 25.65 18.27 10.07
CA ALA A 182 26.56 17.11 9.97
C ALA A 182 27.61 17.29 8.87
N VAL A 183 27.19 17.73 7.68
CA VAL A 183 28.09 18.01 6.55
C VAL A 183 29.01 19.19 6.85
N SER A 184 28.48 20.26 7.44
CA SER A 184 29.27 21.43 7.85
C SER A 184 30.32 21.07 8.91
N GLY A 185 29.94 20.26 9.90
CA GLY A 185 30.85 19.76 10.94
C GLY A 185 31.98 18.90 10.38
N LEU A 186 31.68 18.02 9.42
CA LEU A 186 32.66 17.20 8.69
C LEU A 186 33.65 18.06 7.88
N LEU A 187 33.16 19.07 7.18
CA LEU A 187 33.99 19.99 6.39
C LEU A 187 34.92 20.85 7.28
N LEU A 188 34.42 21.29 8.44
CA LEU A 188 35.20 22.03 9.43
C LEU A 188 36.30 21.17 10.06
N THR A 189 35.99 19.95 10.47
CA THR A 189 37.00 19.01 11.00
C THR A 189 38.04 18.64 9.94
N TYR A 190 37.64 18.48 8.68
CA TYR A 190 38.58 18.23 7.59
C TYR A 190 39.54 19.41 7.35
N LYS A 191 39.03 20.66 7.34
CA LYS A 191 39.88 21.87 7.24
C LYS A 191 40.83 22.01 8.43
N LEU A 192 40.37 21.72 9.65
CA LEU A 192 41.20 21.80 10.86
C LEU A 192 42.31 20.73 10.88
N ARG A 193 42.04 19.51 10.39
CA ARG A 193 43.06 18.47 10.24
C ARG A 193 44.14 18.86 9.22
N ARG A 194 43.75 19.47 8.11
CA ARG A 194 44.69 19.89 7.05
C ARG A 194 45.65 20.99 7.51
N ARG A 195 45.22 21.87 8.41
CA ARG A 195 46.06 22.94 9.00
C ARG A 195 47.02 22.46 10.09
N LYS A 196 46.85 21.26 10.65
CA LYS A 196 47.78 20.67 11.63
C LYS A 196 48.90 19.83 10.99
N ILE A 197 48.82 19.57 9.69
CA ILE A 197 49.74 18.70 8.94
C ILE A 197 50.64 19.54 7.99
N ALA A 198 50.41 20.85 7.90
CA ALA A 198 51.31 21.83 7.28
C ALA A 198 52.02 22.62 8.39
#